data_AF-A0A4R8QGV1-F1
#
_entry.id   AF-A0A4R8QGV1-F1
#
_cell.length_a   1.000
_cell.length_b   1.000
_cell.length_c   1.000
_cell.angle_alpha   90.00
_cell.angle_beta   90.00
_cell.angle_gamma   90.00
#
_symmetry.space_group_name_H-M   'P 1'
#
loop_
_entity.id
_entity.type
_entity.pdbx_description
1 polymer ?
#
loop_
_entity_poly.entity_id
_entity_poly.type
_entity_poly.pdbx_seq_one_letter_code
_entity_poly.pdbx_strand_id
1 'polypeptide(L)'
;MCQICIACAGGTLVICEQMAAMAVVEQQHIVAVLAVDGMFSSVGGAIGSTVAAVVWQGVFPVKLKEYLPAANQQDFDSIYGSLTVQKSFPVGSEARNAINRAYGDAHKNLLIVATAVLALGIPATVAWKNIKLKTIQQT
;
A
#
# COMPACT_ATOMS: atom_id res chain seq x y z
N MET A 1 12.38 -4.15 -5.41
CA MET A 1 12.90 -2.77 -5.39
C MET A 1 11.81 -1.75 -5.10
N CYS A 2 10.68 -1.73 -5.84
CA CYS A 2 9.63 -0.72 -5.65
C CYS A 2 9.07 -0.61 -4.21
N GLN A 3 8.85 -1.74 -3.52
CA GLN A 3 8.37 -1.72 -2.13
C GLN A 3 9.33 -1.03 -1.16
N ILE A 4 10.65 -1.12 -1.40
CA ILE A 4 11.65 -0.45 -0.56
C ILE A 4 11.57 1.06 -0.77
N CYS A 5 11.50 1.52 -2.03
CA CYS A 5 11.36 2.94 -2.34
C CYS A 5 10.07 3.54 -1.76
N ILE A 6 8.96 2.79 -1.85
CA ILE A 6 7.68 3.20 -1.27
C ILE A 6 7.77 3.29 0.25
N ALA A 7 8.42 2.32 0.91
CA ALA A 7 8.60 2.36 2.36
C ALA A 7 9.45 3.57 2.80
N CYS A 8 10.55 3.86 2.10
CA CYS A 8 11.37 5.05 2.38
C CYS A 8 10.58 6.34 2.17
N ALA A 9 9.89 6.49 1.04
CA ALA A 9 9.11 7.69 0.74
C ALA A 9 7.93 7.88 1.71
N GLY A 10 7.19 6.80 1.99
CA GLY A 10 6.05 6.82 2.90
C GLY A 10 6.44 7.23 4.32
N GLY A 11 7.54 6.68 4.85
CA GLY A 11 8.04 7.03 6.18
C GLY A 11 8.43 8.50 6.30
N THR A 12 9.06 9.07 5.27
CA THR A 12 9.41 10.50 5.25
C THR A 12 8.18 11.40 5.18
N LEU A 13 7.20 11.07 4.33
CA LEU A 13 5.98 11.87 4.16
C LEU A 13 5.18 11.99 5.47
N VAL A 14 5.01 10.89 6.20
CA VAL A 14 4.26 10.88 7.47
C VAL A 14 4.92 11.75 8.54
N ILE A 15 6.25 11.70 8.65
CA ILE A 15 6.95 12.55 9.62
C ILE A 15 6.85 14.03 9.23
N CYS A 16 6.97 14.33 7.94
CA CYS A 16 6.88 15.70 7.44
C CYS A 16 5.48 16.31 7.63
N GLU A 17 4.40 15.57 7.37
CA GLU A 17 3.03 16.08 7.55
C GLU A 17 2.72 16.33 9.03
N GLN A 18 3.14 15.43 9.92
CA GLN A 18 2.95 15.60 11.37
C GLN A 18 3.72 16.82 11.87
N MET A 19 4.95 17.02 11.40
CA MET A 19 5.73 18.22 11.73
C MET A 19 5.06 19.50 11.23
N ALA A 20 4.50 19.48 10.02
CA ALA A 20 3.78 20.62 9.46
C ALA A 20 2.50 20.95 10.25
N ALA A 21 1.76 19.93 10.69
CA ALA A 21 0.57 20.09 11.54
C ALA A 21 0.93 20.65 12.92
N MET A 22 1.99 20.15 13.54
CA MET A 22 2.47 20.64 14.84
C MET A 22 3.00 22.08 14.78
N ALA A 23 3.49 22.53 13.62
CA ALA A 23 4.04 23.88 13.47
C ALA A 23 3.01 25.02 13.54
N VAL A 24 1.71 24.73 13.41
CA VAL A 24 0.64 25.74 13.40
C VAL A 24 -0.26 25.72 14.62
N VAL A 25 -0.02 24.81 15.56
CA VAL A 25 -0.85 24.64 16.76
C VAL A 25 -0.05 24.86 18.03
N GLU A 26 -0.74 25.35 19.07
CA GLU A 26 -0.16 25.48 20.39
C GLU A 26 0.15 24.11 21.01
N GLN A 27 1.17 24.04 21.88
CA GLN A 27 1.66 22.80 22.46
C GLN A 27 0.55 22.00 23.19
N GLN A 28 -0.41 22.69 23.80
CA GLN A 28 -1.56 22.08 24.47
C GLN A 28 -2.52 21.31 23.53
N HIS A 29 -2.52 21.63 22.23
CA HIS A 29 -3.42 21.03 21.24
C HIS A 29 -2.76 19.98 20.34
N ILE A 30 -1.43 19.79 20.42
CA ILE A 30 -0.68 18.84 19.57
C ILE A 30 -1.28 17.43 19.63
N VAL A 31 -1.57 16.92 20.83
CA VAL A 31 -2.08 15.55 21.01
C VAL A 31 -3.45 15.38 20.34
N ALA A 32 -4.32 16.39 20.43
CA ALA A 32 -5.63 16.36 19.80
C ALA A 32 -5.52 16.34 18.26
N VAL A 33 -4.61 17.14 17.70
CA VAL A 33 -4.35 17.16 16.25
C VAL A 33 -3.81 15.82 15.76
N LEU A 34 -2.83 15.24 16.46
CA LEU A 34 -2.28 13.93 16.12
C LEU A 34 -3.31 12.79 16.27
N ALA A 35 -4.24 12.90 17.21
CA ALA A 35 -5.34 11.93 17.34
C ALA A 35 -6.29 12.00 16.14
N VAL A 36 -6.60 13.21 15.66
CA VAL A 36 -7.41 13.41 14.45
C VAL A 36 -6.67 12.91 13.21
N ASP A 37 -5.38 13.18 13.08
CA ASP A 37 -4.51 12.65 12.03
C ASP A 37 -4.52 11.10 12.00
N GLY A 38 -4.35 10.47 13.16
CA GLY A 38 -4.43 9.02 13.30
C GLY A 38 -5.80 8.44 12.93
N MET A 39 -6.89 9.16 13.24
CA MET A 39 -8.24 8.77 12.82
C MET A 39 -8.36 8.77 11.28
N PHE A 40 -7.90 9.82 10.60
CA PHE A 40 -7.91 9.88 9.13
C PHE A 40 -7.01 8.81 8.52
N SER A 41 -5.83 8.55 9.11
CA SER A 41 -4.95 7.47 8.70
C SER A 41 -5.62 6.09 8.79
N SER A 42 -6.39 5.83 9.85
CA SER A 42 -7.16 4.60 10.02
C SER A 42 -8.23 4.45 8.93
N VAL A 43 -8.98 5.52 8.65
CA VAL A 43 -9.99 5.54 7.57
C VAL A 43 -9.35 5.30 6.20
N GLY A 44 -8.25 6.00 5.90
CA GLY A 44 -7.50 5.81 4.66
C GLY A 44 -6.97 4.38 4.52
N GLY A 45 -6.46 3.79 5.61
CA GLY A 45 -6.02 2.40 5.66
C GLY A 45 -7.15 1.41 5.37
N ALA A 46 -8.34 1.62 5.94
CA ALA A 46 -9.51 0.79 5.67
C ALA A 46 -9.94 0.85 4.20
N ILE A 47 -9.99 2.06 3.61
CA ILE A 47 -10.30 2.24 2.18
C ILE A 47 -9.24 1.54 1.32
N GLY A 48 -7.96 1.78 1.59
CA GLY A 48 -6.86 1.18 0.84
C GLY A 48 -6.87 -0.35 0.90
N SER A 49 -7.14 -0.94 2.07
CA SER A 49 -7.24 -2.39 2.22
C SER A 49 -8.41 -2.98 1.43
N THR A 50 -9.54 -2.27 1.37
CA THR A 50 -10.72 -2.69 0.61
C THR A 50 -10.43 -2.67 -0.90
N VAL A 51 -9.83 -1.60 -1.41
CA VAL A 51 -9.42 -1.52 -2.82
C VAL A 51 -8.39 -2.59 -3.16
N ALA A 52 -7.40 -2.81 -2.30
CA ALA A 52 -6.40 -3.86 -2.49
C ALA A 52 -7.04 -5.26 -2.55
N ALA A 53 -8.01 -5.55 -1.68
CA ALA A 53 -8.74 -6.82 -1.68
C ALA A 53 -9.50 -7.03 -2.99
N VAL A 54 -10.21 -6.01 -3.48
CA VAL A 54 -10.95 -6.09 -4.76
C VAL A 54 -10.00 -6.32 -5.93
N VAL A 55 -8.90 -5.58 -6.01
CA VAL A 55 -7.88 -5.76 -7.06
C VAL A 55 -7.26 -7.15 -7.00
N TRP A 56 -6.92 -7.62 -5.80
CA TRP A 56 -6.37 -8.96 -5.58
C TRP A 56 -7.31 -10.05 -6.10
N GLN A 57 -8.57 -10.02 -5.65
CA GLN A 57 -9.60 -10.98 -6.03
C GLN A 57 -9.94 -10.92 -7.52
N GLY A 58 -9.82 -9.74 -8.16
CA GLY A 58 -10.05 -9.58 -9.59
C GLY A 58 -8.88 -10.05 -10.48
N VAL A 59 -7.65 -10.02 -9.98
CA VAL A 59 -6.45 -10.27 -10.80
C VAL A 59 -5.81 -11.62 -10.50
N PHE A 60 -5.51 -11.91 -9.23
CA PHE A 60 -4.73 -13.08 -8.85
C PHE A 60 -5.37 -14.41 -9.28
N PRO A 61 -6.65 -14.72 -8.99
CA PRO A 61 -7.24 -16.00 -9.39
C PRO A 61 -7.35 -16.14 -10.91
N VAL A 62 -7.62 -15.05 -11.63
CA VAL A 62 -7.70 -15.04 -13.10
C VAL A 62 -6.35 -15.39 -13.71
N LYS A 63 -5.28 -14.70 -13.26
CA LYS A 63 -3.91 -14.96 -13.73
C LYS A 63 -3.37 -16.31 -13.29
N LEU A 64 -3.76 -16.76 -12.09
CA LEU A 64 -3.39 -18.08 -11.62
C LEU A 64 -3.99 -19.16 -12.51
N LYS A 65 -5.29 -19.09 -12.88
CA LYS A 65 -5.91 -20.03 -13.82
C LYS A 65 -5.27 -20.01 -15.22
N GLU A 66 -4.88 -18.83 -15.68
CA GLU A 66 -4.25 -18.64 -17.00
C GLU A 66 -2.87 -19.30 -17.08
N TYR A 67 -2.07 -19.22 -16.00
CA TYR A 67 -0.69 -19.69 -16.00
C TYR A 67 -0.52 -21.12 -15.47
N LEU A 68 -1.49 -21.66 -14.72
CA LEU A 68 -1.36 -22.98 -14.13
C LEU A 68 -1.32 -24.07 -15.22
N PRO A 69 -0.36 -25.01 -15.17
CA PRO A 69 -0.34 -26.14 -16.08
C PRO A 69 -1.58 -27.02 -15.90
N ALA A 70 -1.99 -27.70 -16.99
CA ALA A 70 -3.21 -28.52 -17.02
C ALA A 70 -3.25 -29.59 -15.91
N ALA A 71 -2.09 -30.14 -15.55
CA ALA A 71 -1.95 -31.14 -14.49
C ALA A 71 -2.35 -30.62 -13.10
N ASN A 72 -2.27 -29.31 -12.86
CA ASN A 72 -2.55 -28.70 -11.55
C ASN A 72 -3.86 -27.88 -11.54
N GLN A 73 -4.57 -27.79 -12.66
CA GLN A 73 -5.86 -27.08 -12.76
C GLN A 73 -6.90 -27.62 -11.76
N GLN A 74 -6.88 -28.92 -11.46
CA GLN A 74 -7.79 -29.54 -10.48
C GLN A 74 -7.51 -29.07 -9.05
N ASP A 75 -6.26 -28.73 -8.74
CA ASP A 75 -5.85 -28.25 -7.41
C ASP A 75 -6.01 -26.74 -7.25
N PHE A 76 -6.61 -26.06 -8.24
CA PHE A 76 -6.68 -24.59 -8.28
C PHE A 76 -7.19 -23.98 -6.98
N ASP A 77 -8.31 -24.46 -6.43
CA ASP A 77 -8.91 -23.89 -5.22
C ASP A 77 -8.01 -24.08 -3.99
N SER A 78 -7.32 -25.23 -3.90
CA SER A 78 -6.36 -25.51 -2.83
C SER A 78 -5.11 -24.63 -2.93
N ILE A 79 -4.63 -24.40 -4.15
CA ILE A 79 -3.49 -23.51 -4.43
C ILE A 79 -3.88 -22.06 -4.15
N TYR A 80 -5.03 -21.59 -4.61
CA TYR A 80 -5.50 -20.23 -4.39
C TYR A 80 -5.73 -19.95 -2.90
N GLY A 81 -6.38 -20.89 -2.18
CA GLY A 81 -6.77 -20.72 -0.79
C GLY A 81 -5.65 -20.88 0.24
N SER A 82 -4.49 -21.43 -0.13
CA SER A 82 -3.43 -21.73 0.85
C SER A 82 -2.03 -21.38 0.37
N LEU A 83 -1.40 -20.41 1.04
CA LEU A 83 0.01 -20.09 0.83
C LEU A 83 0.94 -21.27 1.18
N THR A 84 0.54 -22.13 2.11
CA THR A 84 1.30 -23.34 2.47
C THR A 84 1.36 -24.31 1.30
N VAL A 85 0.23 -24.51 0.60
CA VAL A 85 0.17 -25.33 -0.63
C VAL A 85 0.98 -24.67 -1.74
N GLN A 86 0.88 -23.36 -1.92
CA GLN A 86 1.70 -22.66 -2.93
C GLN A 86 3.21 -22.83 -2.69
N LYS A 87 3.64 -22.87 -1.43
CA LYS A 87 5.05 -23.03 -1.03
C LYS A 87 5.55 -24.48 -1.05
N SER A 88 4.68 -25.48 -1.04
CA SER A 88 5.10 -26.88 -1.09
C SER A 88 5.63 -27.28 -2.47
N PHE A 89 5.23 -26.55 -3.53
CA PHE A 89 5.78 -26.76 -4.88
C PHE A 89 7.28 -26.41 -4.93
N PRO A 90 8.13 -27.30 -5.48
CA PRO A 90 9.56 -27.06 -5.60
C PRO A 90 9.87 -25.77 -6.36
N VAL A 91 10.88 -25.03 -5.88
CA VAL A 91 11.40 -23.84 -6.57
C VAL A 91 11.91 -24.25 -7.96
N GLY A 92 11.47 -23.53 -8.99
CA GLY A 92 11.82 -23.83 -10.38
C GLY A 92 10.83 -24.76 -11.11
N SER A 93 9.88 -25.39 -10.40
CA SER A 93 8.80 -26.15 -11.05
C SER A 93 7.87 -25.23 -11.85
N GLU A 94 7.23 -25.76 -12.89
CA GLU A 94 6.29 -25.00 -13.73
C GLU A 94 5.14 -24.42 -12.91
N ALA A 95 4.56 -25.20 -12.00
CA ALA A 95 3.51 -24.73 -11.09
C ALA A 95 3.99 -23.58 -10.19
N ARG A 96 5.20 -23.68 -9.60
CA ARG A 96 5.76 -22.62 -8.76
C ARG A 96 6.05 -21.34 -9.56
N ASN A 97 6.54 -21.48 -10.78
CA ASN A 97 6.80 -20.34 -11.67
C ASN A 97 5.48 -19.67 -12.12
N ALA A 98 4.45 -20.45 -12.43
CA ALA A 98 3.11 -19.96 -12.74
C ALA A 98 2.51 -19.16 -11.58
N ILE A 99 2.59 -19.69 -10.35
CA ILE A 99 2.15 -19.00 -9.14
C ILE A 99 2.93 -17.68 -8.97
N ASN A 100 4.26 -17.71 -9.04
CA ASN A 100 5.10 -16.51 -8.91
C ASN A 100 4.75 -15.45 -9.96
N ARG A 101 4.48 -15.87 -11.20
CA ARG A 101 4.06 -14.96 -12.28
C ARG A 101 2.69 -14.33 -11.99
N ALA A 102 1.73 -15.12 -11.52
CA ALA A 102 0.41 -14.60 -11.11
C ALA A 102 0.53 -13.60 -9.95
N TYR A 103 1.40 -13.86 -8.97
CA TYR A 103 1.72 -12.91 -7.89
C TYR A 103 2.32 -11.62 -8.43
N GLY A 104 3.25 -11.71 -9.39
CA GLY A 104 3.89 -10.57 -10.04
C GLY A 104 2.88 -9.65 -10.72
N ASP A 105 1.94 -10.22 -11.48
CA ASP A 105 0.89 -9.45 -12.15
C ASP A 105 -0.08 -8.80 -11.15
N ALA A 106 -0.49 -9.53 -10.10
CA ALA A 106 -1.35 -8.99 -9.05
C ALA A 106 -0.67 -7.81 -8.32
N HIS A 107 0.60 -7.97 -7.92
CA HIS A 107 1.37 -6.91 -7.25
C HIS A 107 1.63 -5.72 -8.16
N LYS A 108 1.87 -5.93 -9.45
CA LYS A 108 2.01 -4.85 -10.43
C LYS A 108 0.75 -4.00 -10.47
N ASN A 109 -0.43 -4.62 -10.55
CA ASN A 109 -1.70 -3.89 -10.58
C ASN A 109 -1.96 -3.15 -9.26
N LEU A 110 -1.68 -3.78 -8.11
CA LEU A 110 -1.76 -3.11 -6.81
C LEU A 110 -0.86 -1.87 -6.73
N LEU A 111 0.37 -1.96 -7.24
CA LEU A 111 1.32 -0.83 -7.26
C LEU A 111 0.85 0.31 -8.16
N ILE A 112 0.26 0.00 -9.31
CA ILE A 112 -0.29 1.01 -10.22
C ILE A 112 -1.43 1.77 -9.53
N VAL A 113 -2.37 1.05 -8.90
CA VAL A 113 -3.50 1.66 -8.19
C VAL A 113 -3.01 2.52 -7.02
N ALA A 114 -2.10 1.99 -6.20
CA ALA A 114 -1.53 2.74 -5.08
C ALA A 114 -0.82 4.03 -5.53
N THR A 115 -0.06 3.96 -6.63
CA THR A 115 0.66 5.12 -7.18
C THR A 115 -0.31 6.17 -7.73
N ALA A 116 -1.39 5.75 -8.39
CA ALA A 116 -2.42 6.65 -8.89
C ALA A 116 -3.13 7.41 -7.76
N VAL A 117 -3.40 6.73 -6.64
CA VAL A 117 -3.98 7.37 -5.45
C VAL A 117 -2.97 8.32 -4.79
N LEU A 118 -1.69 7.92 -4.69
CA LEU A 118 -0.64 8.78 -4.13
C LEU A 118 -0.46 10.09 -4.92
N ALA A 119 -0.67 10.07 -6.23
CA ALA A 119 -0.60 11.28 -7.07
C ALA A 119 -1.61 12.36 -6.64
N LEU A 120 -2.73 11.99 -6.00
CA LEU A 120 -3.69 12.93 -5.43
C LEU A 120 -3.13 13.70 -4.23
N GLY A 121 -2.05 13.23 -3.59
CA GLY A 121 -1.35 13.94 -2.53
C GLY A 121 -0.64 15.21 -3.01
N ILE A 122 -0.27 15.29 -4.29
CA ILE A 122 0.41 16.46 -4.86
C ILE A 122 -0.50 17.71 -4.81
N PRO A 123 -1.72 17.71 -5.38
CA PRO A 123 -2.58 18.89 -5.28
C PRO A 123 -3.00 19.18 -3.83
N ALA A 124 -3.15 18.14 -2.99
CA ALA A 124 -3.49 18.32 -1.57
C ALA A 124 -2.38 19.09 -0.80
N THR A 125 -1.11 18.76 -1.06
CA THR A 125 0.03 19.44 -0.43
C THR A 125 0.25 20.84 -0.99
N VAL A 126 -0.03 21.08 -2.29
CA VAL A 126 0.03 22.43 -2.88
C VAL A 126 -0.99 23.38 -2.24
N ALA A 127 -2.12 22.86 -1.74
CA ALA A 127 -3.11 23.66 -1.02
C ALA A 127 -2.67 24.09 0.39
N TRP A 128 -1.58 23.55 0.93
CA TRP A 128 -1.09 23.90 2.26
C TRP A 128 -0.52 25.32 2.31
N LYS A 129 -0.77 26.01 3.43
CA LYS A 129 -0.18 27.33 3.66
C LYS A 129 1.31 27.19 3.94
N ASN A 130 2.12 28.00 3.26
CA ASN A 130 3.55 28.05 3.49
C ASN A 130 3.87 28.79 4.81
N ILE A 131 4.33 28.05 5.83
CA ILE A 131 4.65 28.58 7.15
C ILE A 131 6.15 28.88 7.25
N LYS A 132 6.50 30.15 7.48
CA LYS A 132 7.90 30.56 7.69
C LYS A 132 8.32 30.36 9.14
N LEU A 133 8.90 29.19 9.44
CA LEU A 133 9.39 28.82 10.78
C LEU A 133 10.44 29.79 11.35
N LYS A 134 11.26 30.44 10.49
CA LYS A 134 12.31 31.39 10.91
C LYS A 134 11.79 32.64 11.64
N THR A 135 10.50 32.93 11.51
CA THR A 135 9.84 34.14 12.06
C THR A 135 9.03 33.84 13.32
N ILE A 136 8.90 32.57 13.70
CA ILE A 136 8.11 32.14 14.86
C ILE A 136 9.03 32.16 16.08
N GLN A 137 8.84 33.11 17.00
CA GLN A 137 9.49 33.08 18.31
C GLN A 137 8.84 31.99 19.16
N GLN A 138 9.57 30.90 19.42
CA GLN A 138 9.17 29.91 20.41
C GLN A 138 9.42 30.54 21.79
N THR A 139 8.34 30.80 22.53
CA THR A 139 8.40 31.26 23.92
C THR A 139 8.41 30.06 24.84
#